data_AF-A0A7R9T436-F1
#
_entry.id   AF-A0A7R9T436-F1
#
_cell.length_a   1.000
_cell.length_b   1.000
_cell.length_c   1.000
_cell.angle_alpha   90.00
_cell.angle_beta   90.00
_cell.angle_gamma   90.00
#
_symmetry.space_group_name_H-M   'P 1'
#
loop_
_entity.id
_entity.type
_entity.pdbx_description
1 polymer ?
#
loop_
_entity_poly.entity_id
_entity_poly.type
_entity_poly.pdbx_seq_one_letter_code
_entity_poly.pdbx_strand_id
1 'polypeptide(L)'
;EFIRGYGLDPPSTVGSTMVTDLSSGKSASAVDVNTVVFDEIPDDVVNAIVDEGECMFCAGGLMVEHPLLQPYLKRIEGSMDGVMGLDAQTVERLLNEFV
;
A
#
# COMPACT_ATOMS: atom_id res chain seq x y z
N GLU A 1 0.33 -18.21 -1.61
CA GLU A 1 -1.14 -18.15 -1.48
C GLU A 1 -1.67 -16.73 -1.64
N PHE A 2 -1.18 -15.77 -0.85
CA PHE A 2 -1.59 -14.35 -0.93
C PHE A 2 -1.49 -13.73 -2.33
N ILE A 3 -0.30 -13.72 -2.94
CA ILE A 3 -0.07 -13.05 -4.25
C ILE A 3 -1.03 -13.56 -5.34
N ARG A 4 -1.20 -14.89 -5.42
CA ARG A 4 -2.16 -15.53 -6.33
C ARG A 4 -3.60 -15.06 -6.09
N GLY A 5 -3.98 -14.83 -4.83
CA GLY A 5 -5.32 -14.40 -4.45
C GLY A 5 -5.66 -12.97 -4.89
N TYR A 6 -4.67 -12.11 -5.10
CA TYR A 6 -4.89 -10.68 -5.38
C TYR A 6 -5.61 -10.38 -6.71
N GLY A 7 -5.53 -11.29 -7.68
CA GLY A 7 -6.30 -11.19 -8.93
C GLY A 7 -7.76 -11.65 -8.79
N LEU A 8 -8.13 -12.28 -7.67
CA LEU A 8 -9.48 -12.75 -7.36
C LEU A 8 -10.16 -11.87 -6.31
N ASP A 9 -9.43 -11.54 -5.24
CA ASP A 9 -9.87 -10.69 -4.14
C ASP A 9 -8.84 -9.56 -3.93
N PRO A 10 -9.16 -8.33 -4.36
CA PRO A 10 -8.25 -7.19 -4.29
C PRO A 10 -7.74 -6.92 -2.86
N PRO A 11 -6.42 -6.84 -2.63
CA PRO A 11 -5.89 -6.48 -1.33
C PRO A 11 -6.09 -4.99 -1.04
N SER A 12 -6.26 -4.66 0.25
CA SER A 12 -6.22 -3.30 0.76
C SER A 12 -5.13 -3.11 1.82
N THR A 13 -4.46 -1.98 1.79
CA THR A 13 -3.64 -1.48 2.90
C THR A 13 -4.47 -0.53 3.75
N VAL A 14 -4.27 -0.58 5.07
CA VAL A 14 -4.90 0.34 6.03
C VAL A 14 -3.78 0.98 6.84
N GLY A 15 -3.51 2.25 6.54
CA GLY A 15 -2.47 3.05 7.20
C GLY A 15 -3.07 4.04 8.18
N SER A 16 -2.35 4.33 9.27
CA SER A 16 -2.73 5.39 10.21
C SER A 16 -1.55 6.34 10.39
N THR A 17 -1.83 7.64 10.26
CA THR A 17 -0.84 8.71 10.39
C THR A 17 -1.26 9.63 11.54
N MET A 18 -0.31 9.98 12.41
CA MET A 18 -0.51 10.92 13.51
C MET A 18 0.58 11.98 13.49
N VAL A 19 0.16 13.25 13.54
CA VAL A 19 1.04 14.42 13.64
C VAL A 19 0.87 15.04 15.01
N THR A 20 1.98 15.31 15.70
CA THR A 20 2.00 15.99 17.00
C THR A 20 2.77 17.30 16.89
N ASP A 21 2.12 18.43 17.16
CA ASP A 21 2.81 19.70 17.36
C ASP A 21 3.43 19.71 18.76
N LEU A 22 4.76 19.69 18.82
CA LEU A 22 5.51 19.65 20.07
C LEU A 22 5.39 20.94 20.89
N SER A 23 5.07 22.07 20.25
CA SER A 23 4.96 23.36 20.95
C SER A 23 3.68 23.46 21.79
N SER A 24 2.54 23.03 21.23
CA SER A 24 1.25 23.01 21.94
C SER A 24 0.93 21.67 22.60
N GLY A 25 1.63 20.59 22.23
CA GLY A 25 1.34 19.22 22.66
C GLY A 25 0.08 18.61 22.02
N LYS A 26 -0.57 19.31 21.08
CA LYS A 26 -1.76 18.81 20.39
C LYS A 26 -1.36 17.82 19.30
N SER A 27 -2.26 16.90 18.99
CA SER A 27 -2.08 15.94 17.90
C SER A 27 -3.33 15.79 17.05
N ALA A 28 -3.14 15.48 15.77
CA ALA A 28 -4.19 15.13 14.82
C ALA A 28 -3.82 13.80 14.17
N SER A 29 -4.81 13.01 13.77
CA SER A 29 -4.58 11.70 13.16
C SER A 29 -5.63 11.38 12.11
N ALA A 30 -5.27 10.49 11.19
CA ALA A 30 -6.15 10.02 10.14
C ALA A 30 -5.82 8.58 9.74
N VAL A 31 -6.81 7.92 9.14
CA VAL A 31 -6.68 6.56 8.62
C VAL A 31 -6.95 6.61 7.13
N ASP A 32 -6.05 6.01 6.36
CA ASP A 32 -6.15 5.87 4.91
C ASP A 32 -6.38 4.40 4.56
N VAL A 33 -7.26 4.15 3.60
CA VAL A 33 -7.52 2.81 3.06
C VAL A 33 -7.25 2.86 1.57
N ASN A 34 -6.32 2.03 1.11
CA ASN A 34 -5.93 1.98 -0.30
C ASN A 34 -6.10 0.55 -0.82
N THR A 35 -6.85 0.38 -1.91
CA THR A 35 -7.13 -0.94 -2.50
C THR A 35 -6.43 -1.06 -3.83
N VAL A 36 -5.73 -2.18 -4.04
CA VAL A 36 -5.02 -2.46 -5.29
C VAL A 36 -5.80 -3.50 -6.07
N VAL A 37 -6.20 -3.15 -7.30
CA VAL A 37 -6.97 -4.06 -8.15
C VAL A 37 -6.05 -4.63 -9.23
N PHE A 38 -5.84 -5.95 -9.18
CA PHE A 38 -5.08 -6.68 -10.19
C PHE A 38 -5.99 -7.43 -11.16
N ASP A 39 -5.48 -7.71 -12.35
CA ASP A 39 -5.90 -8.84 -13.17
C ASP A 39 -5.47 -10.17 -12.54
N GLU A 40 -5.96 -11.29 -13.08
CA GLU A 40 -5.47 -12.62 -12.69
C GLU A 40 -3.95 -12.70 -12.91
N ILE A 41 -3.21 -13.06 -11.85
CA ILE A 41 -1.74 -13.15 -11.88
C ILE A 41 -1.35 -14.60 -12.17
N PRO A 42 -0.64 -14.88 -13.27
CA PRO A 42 -0.20 -16.22 -13.64
C PRO A 42 0.70 -16.89 -12.60
N ASP A 43 0.63 -18.21 -12.53
CA ASP A 43 1.36 -19.02 -11.56
C ASP A 43 2.87 -18.90 -11.67
N ASP A 44 3.40 -18.78 -12.89
CA ASP A 44 4.82 -18.59 -13.16
C ASP A 44 5.32 -17.24 -12.63
N VAL A 45 4.52 -16.19 -12.74
CA VAL A 45 4.80 -14.87 -12.14
C VAL A 45 4.80 -14.97 -10.61
N VAL A 46 3.79 -15.62 -10.02
CA VAL A 46 3.72 -15.82 -8.56
C VAL A 46 4.95 -16.58 -8.06
N ASN A 47 5.32 -17.66 -8.74
CA ASN A 47 6.46 -18.49 -8.35
C ASN A 47 7.78 -17.71 -8.47
N ALA A 48 7.97 -16.93 -9.54
CA ALA A 48 9.16 -16.10 -9.72
C ALA A 48 9.34 -15.10 -8.57
N ILE A 49 8.27 -14.40 -8.17
CA ILE A 49 8.31 -13.44 -7.06
C ILE A 49 8.64 -14.14 -5.72
N VAL A 50 8.07 -15.32 -5.50
CA VAL A 50 8.34 -16.11 -4.28
C VAL A 50 9.78 -16.62 -4.25
N ASP A 51 10.32 -17.07 -5.39
CA ASP A 51 11.68 -17.57 -5.53
C ASP A 51 12.73 -16.45 -5.34
N GLU A 52 12.43 -15.21 -5.75
CA GLU A 52 13.25 -14.02 -5.48
C GLU A 52 13.34 -13.71 -3.98
N GLY A 53 12.29 -14.01 -3.22
CA GLY A 53 12.28 -13.97 -1.76
C GLY A 53 12.04 -12.59 -1.12
N GLU A 54 12.10 -11.50 -1.89
CA GLU A 54 11.84 -10.14 -1.38
C GLU A 54 10.43 -9.99 -0.79
N CYS A 55 9.44 -10.69 -1.37
CA CYS A 55 8.06 -10.67 -0.90
C CYS A 55 7.90 -11.12 0.56
N MET A 56 8.87 -11.87 1.11
CA MET A 56 8.87 -12.32 2.50
C MET A 56 9.11 -11.18 3.50
N PHE A 57 9.56 -10.02 3.03
CA PHE A 57 9.77 -8.82 3.83
C PHE A 57 8.68 -7.76 3.59
N CYS A 58 7.68 -8.07 2.75
CA CYS A 58 6.56 -7.20 2.43
C CYS A 58 5.29 -7.67 3.14
N ALA A 59 4.50 -6.75 3.70
CA ALA A 59 3.23 -7.09 4.34
C ALA A 59 2.29 -7.76 3.33
N GLY A 60 1.82 -8.97 3.66
CA GLY A 60 1.01 -9.78 2.75
C GLY A 60 1.74 -10.32 1.51
N GLY A 61 3.02 -10.01 1.32
CA GLY A 61 3.74 -10.24 0.06
C GLY A 61 3.29 -9.32 -1.07
N LEU A 62 2.61 -8.22 -0.77
CA LEU A 62 2.18 -7.22 -1.74
C LEU A 62 3.37 -6.33 -2.14
N MET A 63 3.76 -6.39 -3.41
CA MET A 63 4.82 -5.56 -4.00
C MET A 63 4.24 -4.84 -5.23
N VAL A 64 3.42 -3.81 -5.01
CA VAL A 64 2.63 -3.18 -6.07
C VAL A 64 3.51 -2.62 -7.21
N GLU A 65 4.71 -2.16 -6.88
CA GLU A 65 5.72 -1.61 -7.77
C GLU A 65 6.57 -2.68 -8.49
N HIS A 66 6.40 -3.96 -8.17
CA HIS A 66 7.24 -5.03 -8.71
C HIS A 66 7.08 -5.15 -10.24
N PRO A 67 8.17 -5.19 -11.03
CA PRO A 67 8.08 -5.24 -12.49
C PRO A 67 7.25 -6.40 -13.03
N LEU A 68 7.25 -7.55 -12.35
CA LEU A 68 6.44 -8.70 -12.76
C LEU A 68 4.94 -8.55 -12.41
N LEU A 69 4.57 -7.68 -11.46
CA LEU A 69 3.19 -7.41 -11.09
C LEU A 69 2.59 -6.21 -11.84
N GLN A 70 3.42 -5.26 -12.26
CA GLN A 70 2.99 -4.06 -12.99
C GLN A 70 2.10 -4.34 -14.22
N PRO A 71 2.36 -5.36 -15.07
CA PRO A 71 1.49 -5.68 -16.20
C PRO A 71 0.06 -6.09 -15.81
N TYR A 72 -0.14 -6.54 -14.56
CA TYR A 72 -1.43 -7.00 -14.04
C TYR A 72 -2.12 -5.92 -13.20
N LEU A 73 -1.48 -4.78 -12.93
CA LEU A 73 -2.09 -3.70 -12.17
C LEU A 73 -3.16 -3.00 -13.03
N LYS A 74 -4.43 -3.13 -12.64
CA LYS A 74 -5.54 -2.45 -13.33
C LYS A 74 -5.72 -1.02 -12.85
N ARG A 75 -5.76 -0.84 -11.54
CA ARG A 75 -5.92 0.47 -10.88
C ARG A 75 -5.60 0.39 -9.39
N ILE A 76 -5.39 1.55 -8.80
CA ILE A 76 -5.33 1.76 -7.36
C ILE A 76 -6.53 2.65 -6.99
N GLU A 77 -7.29 2.23 -5.99
CA GLU A 77 -8.33 3.03 -5.36
C GLU A 77 -7.72 3.63 -4.08
N GLY A 78 -7.41 4.92 -4.12
CA GLY A 78 -6.55 5.58 -3.14
C GLY A 78 -5.26 6.07 -3.80
N SER A 79 -4.15 6.02 -3.09
CA SER A 79 -2.85 6.53 -3.52
C SER A 79 -1.77 5.45 -3.52
N MET A 80 -0.77 5.58 -4.41
CA MET A 80 0.33 4.62 -4.50
C MET A 80 1.20 4.67 -3.24
N ASP A 81 1.54 5.86 -2.79
CA ASP A 81 2.28 6.13 -1.55
C ASP A 81 1.52 5.64 -0.30
N GLY A 82 0.18 5.75 -0.29
CA GLY A 82 -0.65 5.11 0.73
C GLY A 82 -0.60 3.58 0.71
N VAL A 83 -0.53 2.94 -0.47
CA VAL A 83 -0.25 1.49 -0.59
C VAL A 83 1.14 1.16 -0.05
N MET A 84 2.13 2.01 -0.34
CA MET A 84 3.52 1.85 0.13
C MET A 84 3.71 2.19 1.62
N GLY A 85 2.68 2.71 2.30
CA GLY A 85 2.61 2.83 3.75
C GLY A 85 2.51 4.25 4.30
N LEU A 86 2.56 5.30 3.48
CA LEU A 86 2.40 6.69 3.93
C LEU A 86 1.77 7.57 2.84
N ASP A 87 0.53 8.00 3.05
CA ASP A 87 -0.17 8.88 2.13
C ASP A 87 0.28 10.35 2.32
N ALA A 88 0.93 10.92 1.30
CA ALA A 88 1.48 12.27 1.37
C ALA A 88 0.39 13.35 1.49
N GLN A 89 -0.79 13.15 0.90
CA GLN A 89 -1.89 14.11 1.01
C GLN A 89 -2.47 14.14 2.43
N THR A 90 -2.58 12.97 3.07
CA THR A 90 -2.98 12.89 4.47
C THR A 90 -1.93 13.53 5.38
N VAL A 91 -0.65 13.29 5.14
CA VAL A 91 0.44 13.96 5.89
C VAL A 91 0.35 15.48 5.73
N GLU A 92 0.26 15.98 4.49
CA GLU A 92 0.14 17.41 4.21
C GLU A 92 -1.08 18.03 4.89
N ARG A 93 -2.25 17.39 4.78
CA ARG A 93 -3.47 17.85 5.44
C ARG A 93 -3.30 17.94 6.95
N LEU A 94 -2.74 16.91 7.59
CA LEU A 94 -2.52 16.88 9.04
C LEU A 94 -1.50 17.92 9.50
N LEU A 95 -0.44 18.17 8.71
CA LEU A 95 0.54 19.22 8.99
C LEU A 95 -0.10 20.62 8.94
N ASN A 96 -0.95 20.86 7.94
CA ASN A 96 -1.65 22.14 7.76
C ASN A 96 -2.68 22.45 8.86
N GLU A 97 -3.00 21.50 9.76
CA GLU A 97 -3.83 21.77 10.94
C GLU A 97 -3.07 22.54 12.04
N PHE A 98 -1.74 22.65 11.94
CA PHE A 98 -0.87 23.26 12.96
C PHE A 98 -0.02 24.43 12.45
N VAL A 99 -0.22 24.86 11.19
CA VAL A 99 0.49 26.00 10.55
C VAL A 99 -0.37 27.26 10.57
#